data_AF-A0A2W2BUW1-F1
#
_entry.id   AF-A0A2W2BUW1-F1
#
_cell.length_a   1.000
_cell.length_b   1.000
_cell.length_c   1.000
_cell.angle_alpha   90.00
_cell.angle_beta   90.00
_cell.angle_gamma   90.00
#
_symmetry.space_group_name_H-M   'P 1'
#
loop_
_entity.id
_entity.type
_entity.pdbx_description
1 polymer ?
#
loop_
_entity_poly.entity_id
_entity_poly.type
_entity_poly.pdbx_seq_one_letter_code
_entity_poly.pdbx_strand_id
1 'polypeptide(L)'
;MRFLVDENVSHRICPALVAAGHEAVHVNEIGLDTMPSADLAALILAALSPELDEFLEAGAIATLTPDRVRVRPLPLRPVGTAST
;
A
#
# COMPACT_ATOMS: atom_id res chain seq x y z
N MET A 1 -8.90 14.05 -10.53
CA MET A 1 -8.15 12.77 -10.33
C MET A 1 -9.00 11.84 -9.49
N ARG A 2 -8.64 10.56 -9.40
CA ARG A 2 -9.35 9.57 -8.57
C ARG A 2 -8.54 9.28 -7.31
N PHE A 3 -9.12 9.53 -6.15
CA PHE A 3 -8.50 9.39 -4.83
C PHE A 3 -9.15 8.25 -4.06
N LEU A 4 -8.29 7.39 -3.50
CA LEU A 4 -8.65 6.52 -2.38
C LEU A 4 -8.10 7.17 -1.10
N VAL A 5 -8.98 7.63 -0.22
CA VAL A 5 -8.62 8.34 1.00
C VAL A 5 -8.40 7.32 2.12
N ASP A 6 -7.17 7.31 2.64
CA ASP A 6 -6.69 6.42 3.69
C ASP A 6 -7.44 6.59 5.02
N GLU A 7 -7.47 5.54 5.85
CA GLU A 7 -8.13 5.51 7.16
C GLU A 7 -7.58 6.55 8.15
N ASN A 8 -6.30 6.93 8.01
CA ASN A 8 -5.67 7.94 8.85
C ASN A 8 -6.02 9.37 8.41
N VAL A 9 -6.88 9.55 7.40
CA VAL A 9 -7.37 10.85 6.93
C VAL A 9 -8.89 10.91 7.13
N SER A 10 -9.42 12.00 7.69
CA SER A 10 -10.86 12.09 7.94
C SER A 10 -11.70 11.98 6.65
N HIS A 11 -12.71 11.10 6.64
CA HIS A 11 -13.72 10.98 5.56
C HIS A 11 -14.36 12.32 5.14
N ARG A 12 -14.36 13.33 6.02
CA ARG A 12 -14.87 14.68 5.74
C ARG A 12 -14.12 15.40 4.62
N ILE A 13 -12.94 14.90 4.22
CA ILE A 13 -12.19 15.44 3.08
C ILE A 13 -12.80 15.05 1.74
N CYS A 14 -13.52 13.92 1.65
CA CYS A 14 -14.09 13.43 0.39
C CYS A 14 -15.06 14.45 -0.24
N PRO A 15 -16.04 15.04 0.49
CA PRO A 15 -16.87 16.11 -0.05
C PRO A 15 -16.10 17.32 -0.60
N ALA A 16 -14.99 17.70 0.04
CA ALA A 16 -14.16 18.82 -0.41
C ALA A 16 -13.41 18.48 -1.71
N LEU A 17 -12.86 17.26 -1.82
CA LEU A 17 -12.22 16.78 -3.05
C LEU A 17 -13.22 16.68 -4.20
N VAL A 18 -14.44 16.22 -3.92
CA VAL A 18 -15.54 16.17 -4.90
C VAL A 18 -15.93 17.57 -5.36
N ALA A 19 -16.08 18.53 -4.43
CA ALA A 19 -16.36 19.93 -4.76
C ALA A 19 -15.25 20.57 -5.61
N ALA A 20 -14.00 20.11 -5.48
CA ALA A 20 -12.87 20.52 -6.31
C ALA A 20 -12.81 19.82 -7.69
N GLY A 21 -13.80 18.99 -8.03
CA GLY A 21 -13.85 18.29 -9.32
C GLY A 21 -13.01 17.00 -9.36
N HIS A 22 -12.80 16.35 -8.22
CA HIS A 22 -12.13 15.06 -8.14
C HIS A 22 -13.10 13.94 -7.80
N GLU A 23 -12.76 12.71 -8.18
CA GLU A 23 -13.41 11.52 -7.67
C GLU A 23 -12.68 11.11 -6.40
N ALA A 24 -13.40 10.92 -5.29
CA ALA A 24 -12.79 10.57 -4.01
C ALA A 24 -13.71 9.62 -3.25
N VAL A 25 -13.13 8.55 -2.70
CA VAL A 25 -13.82 7.60 -1.82
C VAL A 25 -12.92 7.30 -0.63
N HIS A 26 -13.47 7.26 0.57
CA HIS A 26 -12.73 6.87 1.78
C HIS A 26 -12.70 5.35 1.94
N VAL A 27 -11.60 4.78 2.43
CA VAL A 27 -11.45 3.32 2.62
C VAL A 27 -12.59 2.70 3.43
N ASN A 28 -13.07 3.40 4.47
CA ASN A 28 -14.27 3.02 5.24
C ASN A 28 -15.54 2.87 4.37
N GLU A 29 -15.76 3.75 3.40
CA GLU A 29 -16.96 3.72 2.55
C GLU A 29 -17.02 2.48 1.65
N ILE A 30 -15.88 1.83 1.42
CA ILE A 30 -15.75 0.58 0.66
C ILE A 30 -15.37 -0.63 1.52
N GLY A 31 -15.48 -0.50 2.86
CA GLY A 31 -15.28 -1.58 3.81
C GLY A 31 -13.82 -2.07 3.93
N LEU A 32 -12.85 -1.30 3.45
CA LEU A 32 -11.42 -1.63 3.60
C LEU A 32 -10.93 -1.42 5.03
N ASP A 33 -11.60 -0.57 5.82
CA ASP A 33 -11.26 -0.28 7.23
C ASP A 33 -11.58 -1.45 8.18
N THR A 34 -12.48 -2.34 7.77
CA THR A 34 -12.89 -3.53 8.53
C THR A 34 -12.38 -4.83 7.90
N MET A 35 -11.66 -4.72 6.78
CA MET A 35 -11.07 -5.87 6.12
C MET A 35 -9.95 -6.45 6.99
N PRO A 36 -9.99 -7.75 7.33
CA PRO A 36 -8.89 -8.40 8.01
C PRO A 36 -7.59 -8.20 7.23
N SER A 37 -6.48 -7.90 7.93
CA SER A 37 -5.21 -7.62 7.27
C SER A 37 -4.72 -8.77 6.37
N ALA A 38 -5.10 -10.01 6.69
CA ALA A 38 -4.83 -11.18 5.86
C ALA A 38 -5.58 -11.15 4.52
N ASP A 39 -6.84 -10.71 4.52
CA ASP A 39 -7.68 -10.63 3.32
C ASP A 39 -7.21 -9.48 2.42
N LEU A 40 -6.83 -8.35 3.01
CA LEU A 40 -6.23 -7.23 2.27
C LEU A 40 -4.88 -7.64 1.66
N ALA A 41 -4.03 -8.33 2.42
CA ALA A 41 -2.78 -8.86 1.91
C ALA A 41 -3.02 -9.83 0.74
N ALA A 42 -3.96 -10.77 0.88
CA ALA A 42 -4.31 -11.70 -0.20
C ALA A 42 -4.79 -10.98 -1.47
N LEU A 43 -5.61 -9.94 -1.33
CA LEU A 43 -6.07 -9.13 -2.46
C LEU A 43 -4.91 -8.40 -3.15
N ILE A 44 -3.99 -7.83 -2.38
CA ILE A 44 -2.79 -7.15 -2.90
C ILE A 44 -1.90 -8.15 -3.65
N LEU A 45 -1.63 -9.32 -3.07
CA LEU A 45 -0.80 -10.36 -3.69
C LEU A 45 -1.44 -10.91 -4.96
N ALA A 46 -2.75 -11.12 -4.98
CA ALA A 46 -3.49 -11.54 -6.17
C ALA A 46 -3.43 -10.52 -7.32
N ALA A 47 -3.23 -9.24 -7.02
CA ALA A 47 -3.06 -8.17 -8.02
C ALA A 47 -1.60 -8.00 -8.48
N LEU A 48 -0.64 -8.65 -7.82
CA LEU A 48 0.79 -8.56 -8.07
C LEU A 48 1.33 -9.86 -8.69
N SER A 49 2.65 -9.90 -8.94
CA SER A 49 3.25 -11.06 -9.59
C SER A 49 3.41 -12.23 -8.59
N PRO A 50 3.14 -13.49 -8.98
CA PRO A 50 3.27 -14.66 -8.10
C PRO A 50 4.68 -14.84 -7.52
N GLU A 51 5.71 -14.37 -8.22
CA GLU A 51 7.09 -14.43 -7.74
C GLU A 51 7.30 -13.60 -6.48
N LEU A 52 6.45 -12.59 -6.23
CA LEU A 52 6.51 -11.78 -5.02
C LEU A 52 6.17 -12.62 -3.77
N ASP A 53 5.24 -13.57 -3.88
CA ASP A 53 4.83 -14.44 -2.77
C ASP A 53 6.01 -15.24 -2.23
N GLU A 54 6.80 -15.84 -3.13
CA GLU A 54 7.99 -16.61 -2.75
C GLU A 54 9.00 -15.77 -1.95
N PHE A 55 9.21 -14.50 -2.34
CA PHE A 55 10.11 -13.62 -1.61
C PHE A 55 9.55 -13.24 -0.23
N LEU A 56 8.24 -12.98 -0.13
CA LEU A 56 7.60 -12.61 1.13
C LEU A 56 7.58 -13.80 2.10
N GLU A 57 7.28 -15.01 1.63
CA GLU A 57 7.39 -16.25 2.41
C GLU A 57 8.81 -16.49 2.90
N ALA A 58 9.82 -16.15 2.09
CA ALA A 58 11.23 -16.19 2.48
C ALA A 58 11.65 -15.07 3.46
N GLY A 59 10.72 -14.22 3.92
CA GLY A 59 10.96 -13.18 4.91
C GLY A 59 11.43 -11.85 4.32
N ALA A 60 11.06 -11.52 3.07
CA ALA A 60 11.32 -10.21 2.48
C ALA A 60 10.29 -9.16 2.87
N ILE A 61 10.67 -7.89 2.69
CA ILE A 61 9.74 -6.76 2.65
C ILE A 61 9.63 -6.24 1.23
N ALA A 62 8.43 -5.83 0.82
CA ALA A 62 8.17 -5.22 -0.47
C ALA A 62 7.66 -3.79 -0.32
N THR A 63 8.17 -2.88 -1.14
CA THR A 63 7.65 -1.52 -1.30
C THR A 63 7.03 -1.40 -2.68
N LEU A 64 5.80 -0.92 -2.73
CA LEU A 64 5.02 -0.74 -3.95
C LEU A 64 4.92 0.76 -4.27
N THR A 65 5.28 1.12 -5.49
CA THR A 65 5.10 2.46 -6.06
C THR A 65 4.40 2.32 -7.41
N PRO A 66 3.79 3.38 -7.96
CA PRO A 66 3.08 3.29 -9.24
C PRO A 66 3.92 2.75 -10.40
N ASP A 67 5.22 3.00 -10.40
CA ASP A 67 6.16 2.63 -11.46
C ASP A 67 7.06 1.43 -11.11
N ARG A 68 7.13 1.04 -9.83
CA ARG A 68 8.10 0.04 -9.39
C ARG A 68 7.69 -0.72 -8.14
N VAL A 69 8.06 -2.01 -8.11
CA VAL A 69 8.11 -2.83 -6.89
C VAL A 69 9.57 -3.00 -6.47
N ARG A 70 9.86 -2.83 -5.18
CA ARG A 70 11.19 -3.05 -4.60
C ARG A 70 11.12 -4.05 -3.45
N VAL A 71 11.74 -5.21 -3.64
CA VAL A 71 11.81 -6.28 -2.65
C VAL A 71 13.17 -6.26 -1.94
N ARG A 72 13.19 -6.40 -0.60
CA ARG A 72 14.41 -6.57 0.21
C ARG A 72 14.28 -7.77 1.14
N PRO A 73 15.18 -8.76 1.08
CA PRO A 73 15.21 -9.80 2.11
C PRO A 73 15.60 -9.21 3.47
N LEU A 74 15.04 -9.77 4.54
CA LEU A 74 15.46 -9.48 5.91
C LEU A 74 16.60 -10.42 6.37
N PRO A 75 17.45 -10.01 7.32
CA PRO A 75 17.48 -8.68 7.94
C PRO A 75 17.97 -7.60 6.95
N LEU A 76 17.47 -6.37 7.12
CA LEU A 76 17.92 -5.26 6.30
C LEU A 76 19.41 -5.02 6.55
N ARG A 77 20.23 -5.13 5.50
CA ARG A 77 21.63 -4.71 5.59
C ARG A 77 21.67 -3.21 5.94
N PRO A 78 22.43 -2.81 6.97
CA PRO A 78 22.69 -1.39 7.24
C PRO A 78 23.22 -0.72 5.98
N VAL A 79 22.76 0.51 5.71
CA VAL A 79 23.38 1.32 4.67
C VAL A 79 24.81 1.59 5.13
N GLY A 80 25.80 1.12 4.37
CA GLY A 80 27.21 1.31 4.73
C GLY A 80 27.48 2.79 4.99
N THR A 81 27.97 3.12 6.18
CA THR A 81 28.49 4.44 6.49
C THR A 81 29.58 4.75 5.47
N ALA A 82 29.39 5.78 4.67
CA ALA A 82 30.41 6.28 3.78
C ALA A 82 31.63 6.69 4.62
N SER A 83 32.70 5.91 4.55
CA SER A 83 34.01 6.31 5.08
C SER A 83 34.48 7.53 4.28
N THR A 84 34.65 8.66 4.96
CA THR A 84 35.35 9.85 4.45
C THR A 84 36.84 9.67 4.66
#